data_AF-A0A060ZDK4-F1
#
_entry.id   AF-A0A060ZDK4-F1
#
_cell.length_a   1.000
_cell.length_b   1.000
_cell.length_c   1.000
_cell.angle_alpha   90.00
_cell.angle_beta   90.00
_cell.angle_gamma   90.00
#
_symmetry.space_group_name_H-M   'P 1'
#
loop_
_entity.id
_entity.type
_entity.pdbx_description
1 polymer ?
#
loop_
_entity_poly.entity_id
_entity_poly.type
_entity_poly.pdbx_seq_one_letter_code
_entity_poly.pdbx_strand_id
1 'polypeptide(L)'
;MMLAIKEAASDMSPYVRKTAAHAIPKLYSLDPEQKDCLIEVIEKLLADKTTLVAGSVVMAFEEVCPERIDLIHKNYRKLCNLLIDVEEWGQVVIINMLTRYARTQFLNPNMNESLLEEGGGEKAFYGSDNDDDTDDEEDKEEKEKKKTEATAIVKRKPYVMDPDHRLLLRNTKPLLQSRNAAVVMAVAQLYFHLAPKAEVGVIAKALVRLMRSHRSVSPFFPIVFPEMESL
;
A
#
# COMPACT_ATOMS: atom_id res chain seq x y z
N MET A 1 18.79 30.92 8.46
CA MET A 1 18.31 30.01 7.39
C MET A 1 16.87 29.54 7.63
N MET A 2 16.49 29.17 8.85
CA MET A 2 15.12 28.76 9.16
C MET A 2 14.03 29.77 8.82
N LEU A 3 14.27 31.07 9.05
CA LEU A 3 13.29 32.12 8.73
C LEU A 3 12.99 32.15 7.22
N ALA A 4 14.02 32.04 6.38
CA ALA A 4 13.88 32.04 4.92
C ALA A 4 13.07 30.83 4.43
N ILE A 5 13.21 29.65 5.04
CA ILE A 5 12.38 28.49 4.69
C ILE A 5 10.94 28.67 5.15
N LYS A 6 10.71 29.23 6.35
CA LYS A 6 9.35 29.54 6.82
C LYS A 6 8.62 30.52 5.89
N GLU A 7 9.34 31.52 5.38
CA GLU A 7 8.82 32.47 4.39
C GLU A 7 8.58 31.78 3.03
N ALA A 8 9.56 31.03 2.52
CA ALA A 8 9.44 30.32 1.23
C ALA A 8 8.32 29.27 1.24
N ALA A 9 8.07 28.60 2.38
CA ALA A 9 6.97 27.67 2.55
C ALA A 9 5.59 28.35 2.54
N SER A 10 5.55 29.67 2.68
CA SER A 10 4.33 30.49 2.68
C SER A 10 4.14 31.28 1.37
N ASP A 11 5.04 31.09 0.41
CA ASP A 11 5.06 31.85 -0.84
C ASP A 11 3.82 31.54 -1.71
N MET A 12 3.39 32.52 -2.49
CA MET A 12 2.24 32.37 -3.40
C MET A 12 2.51 31.35 -4.52
N SER A 13 3.77 31.25 -4.95
CA SER A 13 4.20 30.34 -6.02
C SER A 13 4.37 28.90 -5.49
N PRO A 14 3.69 27.91 -6.11
CA PRO A 14 3.86 26.51 -5.72
C PRO A 14 5.27 25.98 -5.99
N TYR A 15 6.00 26.57 -6.95
CA TYR A 15 7.39 26.18 -7.23
C TYR A 15 8.33 26.59 -6.10
N VAL A 16 8.12 27.76 -5.48
CA VAL A 16 8.91 28.22 -4.34
C VAL A 16 8.64 27.32 -3.14
N ARG A 17 7.38 26.98 -2.88
CA ARG A 17 7.00 26.04 -1.82
C ARG A 17 7.57 24.63 -2.05
N LYS A 18 7.58 24.14 -3.29
CA LYS A 18 8.23 22.86 -3.68
C LYS A 18 9.73 22.88 -3.36
N THR A 19 10.43 23.96 -3.73
CA THR A 19 11.85 24.12 -3.44
C THR A 19 12.12 24.22 -1.94
N ALA A 20 11.26 24.94 -1.20
CA ALA A 20 11.34 24.99 0.26
C ALA A 20 11.23 23.59 0.88
N ALA A 21 10.29 22.76 0.40
CA ALA A 21 10.17 21.37 0.84
C ALA A 21 11.43 20.53 0.55
N HIS A 22 12.03 20.67 -0.63
CA HIS A 22 13.27 19.97 -0.98
C HIS A 22 14.50 20.41 -0.15
N ALA A 23 14.49 21.63 0.37
CA ALA A 23 15.58 22.12 1.22
C ALA A 23 15.51 21.55 2.65
N ILE A 24 14.33 21.14 3.13
CA ILE A 24 14.11 20.68 4.51
C ILE A 24 15.02 19.52 4.92
N PRO A 25 15.14 18.40 4.16
CA PRO A 25 16.01 17.31 4.56
C PRO A 25 17.48 17.72 4.61
N LYS A 26 17.89 18.58 3.67
CA LYS A 26 19.26 19.09 3.66
C LYS A 26 19.56 19.92 4.89
N LEU A 27 18.63 20.78 5.31
CA LEU A 27 18.80 21.52 6.57
C LEU A 27 18.83 20.60 7.77
N TYR A 28 17.96 19.59 7.83
CA TYR A 28 17.97 18.62 8.92
C TYR A 28 19.32 17.89 9.02
N SER A 29 19.91 17.51 7.89
CA SER A 29 21.23 16.87 7.85
C SER A 29 22.37 17.79 8.33
N LEU A 30 22.21 19.11 8.17
CA LEU A 30 23.22 20.10 8.54
C LEU A 30 23.07 20.53 10.01
N ASP A 31 21.84 20.59 10.50
CA ASP A 31 21.50 21.00 11.86
C ASP A 31 20.28 20.21 12.38
N PRO A 32 20.52 19.04 13.00
CA PRO A 32 19.44 18.22 13.56
C PRO A 32 18.71 18.86 14.74
N GLU A 33 19.28 19.86 15.42
CA GLU A 33 18.65 20.51 16.58
C GLU A 33 17.38 21.29 16.18
N GLN A 34 17.27 21.68 14.90
CA GLN A 34 16.13 22.41 14.37
C GLN A 34 14.96 21.50 13.94
N LYS A 35 15.01 20.20 14.26
CA LYS A 35 13.99 19.22 13.87
C LYS A 35 12.57 19.67 14.17
N ASP A 36 12.29 20.15 15.38
CA ASP A 36 10.94 20.57 15.77
C ASP A 36 10.43 21.75 14.92
N CYS A 37 11.29 22.72 14.63
CA CYS A 37 10.95 23.82 13.75
C CYS A 37 10.74 23.39 12.29
N LEU A 38 11.48 22.37 11.81
CA LEU A 38 11.28 21.81 10.47
C LEU A 38 9.96 21.02 10.40
N ILE A 39 9.59 20.30 11.46
CA ILE A 39 8.31 19.60 11.57
C ILE A 39 7.14 20.58 11.45
N GLU A 40 7.20 21.76 12.08
CA GLU A 40 6.17 22.80 11.90
C GLU A 40 5.99 23.20 10.42
N VAL A 41 7.10 23.35 9.69
CA VAL A 41 7.08 23.69 8.27
C VAL A 41 6.50 22.54 7.45
N ILE A 42 6.89 21.30 7.74
CA ILE A 42 6.34 20.10 7.10
C ILE A 42 4.84 19.99 7.36
N GLU A 43 4.35 20.20 8.59
CA GLU A 43 2.92 20.16 8.90
C GLU A 43 2.14 21.21 8.11
N LYS A 44 2.67 22.43 8.01
CA LYS A 44 2.08 23.50 7.20
C LYS A 44 2.03 23.13 5.71
N LEU A 45 3.13 22.65 5.15
CA LEU A 45 3.20 22.27 3.74
C LEU A 45 2.39 21.01 3.43
N LEU A 46 2.29 20.07 4.38
CA LEU A 46 1.44 18.89 4.27
C LEU A 46 -0.02 19.28 4.18
N ALA A 47 -0.44 20.43 4.73
CA ALA A 47 -1.79 20.97 4.63
C ALA A 47 -2.10 21.61 3.26
N ASP A 48 -1.09 21.90 2.42
CA ASP A 48 -1.26 22.46 1.08
C ASP A 48 -2.13 21.53 0.20
N LYS A 49 -2.95 22.14 -0.68
CA LYS A 49 -3.81 21.44 -1.65
C LYS A 49 -3.14 21.29 -3.02
N THR A 50 -2.01 21.95 -3.22
CA THR A 50 -1.30 22.00 -4.49
C THR A 50 -0.52 20.71 -4.73
N THR A 51 -0.87 19.98 -5.79
CA THR A 51 -0.29 18.67 -6.12
C THR A 51 1.21 18.74 -6.42
N LEU A 52 1.69 19.85 -6.99
CA LEU A 52 3.11 20.13 -7.28
C LEU A 52 4.02 20.06 -6.05
N VAL A 53 3.47 20.34 -4.85
CA VAL A 53 4.22 20.43 -3.60
C VAL A 53 4.15 19.10 -2.82
N ALA A 54 3.06 18.34 -2.98
CA ALA A 54 2.76 17.16 -2.18
C ALA A 54 3.88 16.09 -2.18
N GLY A 55 4.42 15.75 -3.36
CA GLY A 55 5.49 14.75 -3.47
C GLY A 55 6.75 15.13 -2.72
N SER A 56 7.22 16.37 -2.88
CA SER A 56 8.42 16.89 -2.21
C SER A 56 8.25 16.97 -0.69
N VAL A 57 7.05 17.33 -0.21
CA VAL A 57 6.77 17.40 1.23
C VAL A 57 6.73 16.01 1.85
N VAL A 58 6.13 15.03 1.19
CA VAL A 58 6.11 13.66 1.72
C VAL A 58 7.51 13.06 1.71
N MET A 59 8.35 13.36 0.71
CA MET A 59 9.77 12.98 0.78
C MET A 59 10.46 13.62 2.00
N ALA A 60 10.24 14.91 2.24
CA ALA A 60 10.83 15.58 3.40
C ALA A 60 10.33 15.01 4.73
N PHE A 61 9.05 14.64 4.81
CA PHE A 61 8.48 13.95 5.96
C PHE A 61 9.16 12.59 6.22
N GLU A 62 9.38 11.79 5.17
CA GLU A 62 10.01 10.48 5.29
C GLU A 62 11.46 10.55 5.81
N GLU A 63 12.19 11.59 5.43
CA GLU A 63 13.60 11.75 5.82
C GLU A 63 13.78 12.39 7.21
N VAL A 64 12.87 13.29 7.60
CA VAL A 64 13.02 14.08 8.85
C VAL A 64 12.24 13.48 10.03
N CYS A 65 11.00 13.06 9.82
CA CYS A 65 10.10 12.66 10.90
C CYS A 65 9.14 11.50 10.54
N PRO A 66 9.66 10.35 10.05
CA PRO A 66 8.83 9.20 9.66
C PRO A 66 7.99 8.62 10.82
N GLU A 67 8.36 8.91 12.07
CA GLU A 67 7.67 8.51 13.29
C GLU A 67 6.38 9.31 13.58
N ARG A 68 6.23 10.51 13.01
CA ARG A 68 5.09 11.41 13.27
C ARG A 68 3.89 11.09 12.38
N ILE A 69 3.42 9.86 12.50
CA ILE A 69 2.28 9.32 11.73
C ILE A 69 0.99 10.15 11.92
N ASP A 70 0.85 10.87 13.03
CA ASP A 70 -0.27 11.78 13.30
C ASP A 70 -0.47 12.83 12.19
N LEU A 71 0.63 13.33 11.60
CA LEU A 71 0.60 14.34 10.53
C LEU A 71 0.01 13.75 9.25
N ILE A 72 0.30 12.48 8.98
CA ILE A 72 -0.24 11.73 7.86
C ILE A 72 -1.71 11.39 8.12
N HIS A 73 -2.05 10.94 9.33
CA HIS A 73 -3.42 10.59 9.69
C HIS A 73 -4.40 11.74 9.41
N LYS A 74 -4.06 12.96 9.83
CA LYS A 74 -4.86 14.17 9.56
C LYS A 74 -5.04 14.47 8.06
N ASN A 75 -4.06 14.13 7.23
CA ASN A 75 -4.03 14.45 5.79
C ASN A 75 -4.31 13.25 4.87
N TYR A 76 -4.60 12.07 5.43
CA TYR A 76 -4.65 10.80 4.70
C TYR A 76 -5.59 10.82 3.50
N ARG A 77 -6.86 11.20 3.73
CA ARG A 77 -7.88 11.26 2.67
C ARG A 77 -7.48 12.22 1.55
N LYS A 78 -6.87 13.35 1.92
CA LYS A 78 -6.40 14.34 0.96
C LYS A 78 -5.27 13.79 0.09
N LEU A 79 -4.26 13.16 0.70
CA LEU A 79 -3.17 12.54 -0.04
C LEU A 79 -3.68 11.44 -0.98
N CYS A 80 -4.64 10.63 -0.53
CA CYS A 80 -5.28 9.64 -1.38
C CYS A 80 -5.98 10.27 -2.58
N ASN A 81 -6.71 11.38 -2.39
CA ASN A 81 -7.49 12.02 -3.47
C ASN A 81 -6.62 12.77 -4.47
N LEU A 82 -5.51 13.37 -4.02
CA LEU A 82 -4.58 14.11 -4.88
C LEU A 82 -3.67 13.19 -5.71
N LEU A 83 -3.54 11.92 -5.34
CA LEU A 83 -2.49 11.02 -5.82
C LEU A 83 -2.40 10.91 -7.36
N ILE A 84 -3.54 10.87 -8.06
CA ILE A 84 -3.58 10.75 -9.52
C ILE A 84 -3.01 12.00 -10.22
N ASP A 85 -3.13 13.16 -9.58
CA ASP A 85 -2.73 14.46 -10.11
C ASP A 85 -1.29 14.85 -9.72
N VAL A 86 -0.60 14.01 -8.94
CA VAL A 86 0.80 14.21 -8.56
C VAL A 86 1.73 13.65 -9.65
N GLU A 87 2.89 14.28 -9.84
CA GLU A 87 3.95 13.79 -10.72
C GLU A 87 4.45 12.39 -10.30
N GLU A 88 5.02 11.63 -11.23
CA GLU A 88 5.25 10.19 -11.09
C GLU A 88 6.21 9.84 -9.95
N TRP A 89 7.27 10.63 -9.73
CA TRP A 89 8.17 10.41 -8.61
C TRP A 89 7.47 10.67 -7.27
N GLY A 90 6.68 11.74 -7.19
CA GLY A 90 5.86 12.03 -6.01
C GLY A 90 4.83 10.93 -5.73
N GLN A 91 4.23 10.34 -6.76
CA GLN A 91 3.31 9.19 -6.61
C GLN A 91 3.99 8.02 -5.91
N VAL A 92 5.19 7.63 -6.33
CA VAL A 92 5.94 6.51 -5.73
C VAL A 92 6.20 6.77 -4.25
N VAL A 93 6.71 7.95 -3.91
CA VAL A 93 7.02 8.32 -2.52
C VAL A 93 5.77 8.31 -1.66
N ILE A 94 4.67 8.92 -2.13
CA ILE A 94 3.40 8.96 -1.40
C ILE A 94 2.83 7.55 -1.22
N ILE A 95 2.86 6.69 -2.25
CA ILE A 95 2.36 5.32 -2.18
C ILE A 95 3.14 4.50 -1.15
N ASN A 96 4.47 4.61 -1.13
CA ASN A 96 5.30 3.87 -0.19
C ASN A 96 5.02 4.31 1.26
N MET A 97 4.92 5.61 1.49
CA MET A 97 4.54 6.16 2.80
C MET A 97 3.13 5.69 3.23
N LEU A 98 2.14 5.79 2.34
CA LEU A 98 0.76 5.34 2.60
C LEU A 98 0.68 3.83 2.83
N THR A 99 1.55 3.04 2.18
CA THR A 99 1.65 1.59 2.40
C THR A 99 2.17 1.31 3.82
N ARG A 100 3.22 2.00 4.27
CA ARG A 100 3.72 1.87 5.65
C ARG A 100 2.65 2.29 6.66
N TYR A 101 2.00 3.42 6.43
CA TYR A 101 0.89 3.91 7.24
C TYR A 101 -0.21 2.84 7.36
N ALA A 102 -0.73 2.35 6.23
CA ALA A 102 -1.86 1.43 6.19
C ALA A 102 -1.57 0.09 6.88
N ARG A 103 -0.33 -0.43 6.77
CA ARG A 103 0.10 -1.67 7.43
C ARG A 103 0.11 -1.57 8.96
N THR A 104 0.18 -0.37 9.51
CA THR A 104 0.18 -0.13 10.97
C THR A 104 -1.19 0.28 11.50
N GLN A 105 -1.99 0.97 10.68
CA GLN A 105 -3.25 1.57 11.13
C GLN A 105 -4.50 0.74 10.78
N PHE A 106 -4.44 -0.13 9.76
CA PHE A 106 -5.57 -0.96 9.39
C PHE A 106 -5.34 -2.42 9.77
N LEU A 107 -6.43 -3.10 10.14
CA LEU A 107 -6.42 -4.54 10.35
C LEU A 107 -6.26 -5.26 9.01
N ASN A 108 -5.37 -6.25 8.99
CA ASN A 108 -5.14 -7.08 7.81
C ASN A 108 -6.43 -7.80 7.39
N PRO A 109 -6.91 -7.62 6.15
CA PRO A 109 -8.16 -8.23 5.67
C PRO A 109 -8.16 -9.76 5.70
N ASN A 110 -6.98 -10.36 5.61
CA ASN A 110 -6.83 -11.81 5.44
C ASN A 110 -6.63 -12.57 6.77
N MET A 111 -6.64 -11.90 7.93
CA MET A 111 -6.37 -12.53 9.24
C MET A 111 -7.39 -13.61 9.62
N ASN A 112 -8.65 -13.45 9.20
CA ASN A 112 -9.70 -14.42 9.51
C ASN A 112 -9.71 -15.61 8.54
N GLU A 113 -9.02 -15.50 7.40
CA GLU A 113 -8.98 -16.54 6.37
C GLU A 113 -7.79 -17.48 6.56
N SER A 114 -6.65 -16.99 7.08
CA SER A 114 -5.51 -17.86 7.46
C SER A 114 -5.88 -18.87 8.56
N LEU A 115 -6.73 -18.47 9.51
CA LEU A 115 -7.29 -19.37 10.54
C LEU A 115 -8.22 -20.45 9.96
N LEU A 116 -8.81 -20.20 8.78
CA LEU A 116 -9.65 -21.17 8.08
C LEU A 116 -8.81 -22.11 7.19
N GLU A 117 -7.71 -21.63 6.63
CA GLU A 117 -6.76 -22.43 5.85
C GLU A 117 -6.00 -23.44 6.73
N GLU A 118 -5.61 -23.08 7.97
CA GLU A 118 -4.97 -24.03 8.90
C GLU A 118 -5.90 -25.14 9.42
N GLY A 119 -7.22 -24.96 9.34
CA GLY A 119 -8.21 -26.00 9.67
C GLY A 119 -8.62 -26.90 8.50
N GLY A 120 -8.18 -26.57 7.29
CA GLY A 120 -8.50 -27.27 6.04
C GLY A 120 -7.39 -28.22 5.62
N GLY A 121 -7.12 -29.24 6.45
CA GLY A 121 -6.19 -30.31 6.11
C GLY A 121 -6.48 -30.89 4.72
N GLU A 122 -5.43 -30.98 3.92
CA GLU A 122 -5.38 -31.52 2.57
C GLU A 122 -6.24 -32.80 2.43
N LYS A 123 -7.36 -32.72 1.71
CA LYS A 123 -7.90 -33.91 1.04
C LYS A 123 -7.44 -33.88 -0.39
N ALA A 124 -6.36 -34.62 -0.63
CA ALA A 124 -5.84 -34.97 -1.93
C ALA A 124 -6.98 -35.47 -2.84
N PHE A 125 -7.23 -34.69 -3.89
CA PHE A 125 -8.13 -35.01 -5.00
C PHE A 125 -7.35 -35.89 -6.01
N TYR A 126 -7.03 -37.14 -5.63
CA TYR A 126 -6.52 -38.12 -6.58
C TYR A 126 -7.06 -39.54 -6.27
N GLY A 127 -8.03 -39.95 -7.09
CA GLY A 127 -8.15 -41.26 -7.75
C GLY A 127 -8.15 -42.55 -6.92
N SER A 128 -9.32 -43.17 -6.84
CA SER A 128 -9.48 -44.59 -7.23
C SER A 128 -10.94 -44.85 -7.60
N ASP A 129 -11.21 -44.89 -8.89
CA ASP A 129 -12.28 -45.70 -9.45
C ASP A 129 -11.87 -47.17 -9.37
N ASN A 130 -12.79 -48.04 -8.92
CA ASN A 130 -12.98 -49.42 -9.37
C ASN A 130 -14.21 -50.02 -8.65
N ASP A 131 -15.30 -50.10 -9.41
CA ASP A 131 -16.29 -51.20 -9.57
C ASP A 131 -16.53 -52.20 -8.43
N ASP A 132 -17.79 -52.41 -8.00
CA ASP A 132 -18.66 -53.48 -8.50
C ASP A 132 -19.99 -53.58 -7.69
N ASP A 133 -20.96 -54.26 -8.30
CA ASP A 133 -22.43 -54.26 -8.21
C ASP A 133 -23.19 -54.61 -6.91
N THR A 134 -24.48 -54.25 -6.98
CA THR A 134 -25.71 -54.96 -6.55
C THR A 134 -26.47 -54.61 -5.26
N ASP A 135 -27.79 -54.61 -5.45
CA ASP A 135 -28.95 -54.25 -4.63
C ASP A 135 -28.98 -54.77 -3.18
N ASP A 136 -29.48 -53.94 -2.26
CA ASP A 136 -30.59 -54.31 -1.37
C ASP A 136 -31.12 -53.08 -0.62
N GLU A 137 -32.44 -52.91 -0.66
CA GLU A 137 -33.18 -51.96 0.17
C GLU A 137 -33.28 -52.50 1.59
N GLU A 138 -32.81 -51.73 2.58
CA GLU A 138 -33.41 -51.53 3.92
C GLU A 138 -32.39 -50.79 4.81
N ASP A 139 -32.68 -49.52 5.11
CA ASP A 139 -32.43 -48.87 6.42
C ASP A 139 -32.40 -47.34 6.28
N LYS A 140 -33.60 -46.78 6.47
CA LYS A 140 -33.82 -45.38 6.86
C LYS A 140 -33.37 -45.25 8.31
N GLU A 141 -32.26 -44.57 8.58
CA GLU A 141 -32.10 -43.66 9.75
C GLU A 141 -30.72 -42.97 9.92
N GLU A 142 -29.75 -43.13 9.00
CA GLU A 142 -28.47 -42.38 9.09
C GLU A 142 -28.29 -41.24 8.06
N LYS A 143 -29.27 -41.01 7.18
CA LYS A 143 -29.18 -39.96 6.13
C LYS A 143 -29.55 -38.54 6.58
N GLU A 144 -29.99 -38.33 7.83
CA GLU A 144 -30.30 -36.97 8.33
C GLU A 144 -29.12 -36.25 9.01
N LYS A 145 -28.07 -36.95 9.48
CA LYS A 145 -26.92 -36.29 10.13
C LYS A 145 -25.89 -35.69 9.16
N LYS A 146 -25.82 -36.18 7.91
CA LYS A 146 -24.84 -35.73 6.90
C LYS A 146 -25.27 -34.49 6.09
N LYS A 147 -26.51 -34.02 6.23
CA LYS A 147 -27.02 -32.81 5.53
C LYS A 147 -26.88 -31.53 6.35
N THR A 148 -26.71 -31.64 7.66
CA THR A 148 -26.54 -30.51 8.59
C THR A 148 -25.09 -30.01 8.71
N GLU A 149 -24.09 -30.79 8.29
CA GLU A 149 -22.69 -30.35 8.33
C GLU A 149 -22.24 -29.60 7.05
N ALA A 150 -22.93 -29.80 5.93
CA ALA A 150 -22.72 -29.03 4.69
C ALA A 150 -23.39 -27.64 4.71
N THR A 151 -24.17 -27.33 5.75
CA THR A 151 -24.85 -26.02 5.94
C THR A 151 -24.13 -25.10 6.91
N ALA A 152 -22.90 -25.43 7.30
CA ALA A 152 -21.93 -24.48 7.81
C ALA A 152 -21.05 -23.93 6.67
N ILE A 153 -21.68 -23.50 5.57
CA ILE A 153 -21.14 -22.39 4.80
C ILE A 153 -21.03 -21.27 5.82
N VAL A 154 -19.82 -21.11 6.38
CA VAL A 154 -19.44 -20.02 7.27
C VAL A 154 -20.11 -18.79 6.70
N LYS A 155 -21.15 -18.31 7.39
CA LYS A 155 -21.82 -17.07 7.06
C LYS A 155 -20.68 -16.07 6.91
N ARG A 156 -20.32 -15.75 5.66
CA ARG A 156 -19.31 -14.75 5.35
C ARG A 156 -19.89 -13.50 5.96
N LYS A 157 -19.52 -13.17 7.21
CA LYS A 157 -19.75 -11.84 7.74
C LYS A 157 -19.18 -10.95 6.64
N PRO A 158 -19.98 -10.07 6.03
CA PRO A 158 -19.47 -9.20 4.99
C PRO A 158 -18.22 -8.59 5.57
N TYR A 159 -17.08 -8.83 4.93
CA TYR A 159 -15.84 -8.24 5.38
C TYR A 159 -16.02 -6.74 5.19
N VAL A 160 -16.39 -6.05 6.27
CA VAL A 160 -16.56 -4.60 6.27
C VAL A 160 -15.16 -4.04 6.37
N MET A 161 -14.55 -3.84 5.20
CA MET A 161 -13.30 -3.10 5.09
C MET A 161 -13.54 -1.66 5.57
N ASP A 162 -12.58 -1.11 6.32
CA ASP A 162 -12.61 0.29 6.71
C ASP A 162 -12.81 1.19 5.46
N PRO A 163 -13.71 2.19 5.50
CA PRO A 163 -13.93 3.10 4.38
C PRO A 163 -12.64 3.78 3.88
N ASP A 164 -11.72 4.12 4.78
CA ASP A 164 -10.46 4.78 4.44
C ASP A 164 -9.46 3.81 3.81
N HIS A 165 -9.44 2.54 4.27
CA HIS A 165 -8.69 1.49 3.59
C HIS A 165 -9.22 1.28 2.15
N ARG A 166 -10.55 1.23 1.98
CA ARG A 166 -11.16 1.10 0.65
C ARG A 166 -10.86 2.31 -0.25
N LEU A 167 -10.80 3.52 0.31
CA LEU A 167 -10.46 4.74 -0.41
C LEU A 167 -9.07 4.66 -1.04
N LEU A 168 -8.07 4.20 -0.31
CA LEU A 168 -6.70 4.04 -0.82
C LEU A 168 -6.61 3.06 -1.97
N LEU A 169 -7.23 1.88 -1.85
CA LEU A 169 -7.26 0.89 -2.93
C LEU A 169 -7.96 1.45 -4.17
N ARG A 170 -9.07 2.18 -3.99
CA ARG A 170 -9.81 2.80 -5.10
C ARG A 170 -8.97 3.82 -5.86
N ASN A 171 -8.30 4.72 -5.14
CA ASN A 171 -7.54 5.82 -5.76
C ASN A 171 -6.20 5.34 -6.36
N THR A 172 -5.64 4.23 -5.87
CA THR A 172 -4.40 3.64 -6.43
C THR A 172 -4.66 2.71 -7.61
N LYS A 173 -5.88 2.17 -7.77
CA LYS A 173 -6.23 1.25 -8.87
C LYS A 173 -5.92 1.80 -10.28
N PRO A 174 -6.26 3.05 -10.63
CA PRO A 174 -5.96 3.60 -11.96
C PRO A 174 -4.46 3.67 -12.26
N LEU A 175 -3.63 3.82 -11.22
CA LEU A 175 -2.18 3.94 -11.36
C LEU A 175 -1.50 2.65 -11.85
N LEU A 176 -2.18 1.50 -11.75
CA LEU A 176 -1.73 0.24 -12.39
C LEU A 176 -1.65 0.35 -13.93
N GLN A 177 -2.34 1.31 -14.53
CA GLN A 177 -2.28 1.61 -15.96
C GLN A 177 -1.16 2.60 -16.32
N SER A 178 -0.40 3.10 -15.35
CA SER A 178 0.70 4.03 -15.58
C SER A 178 1.76 3.43 -16.52
N ARG A 179 2.34 4.29 -17.36
CA ARG A 179 3.48 3.94 -18.22
C ARG A 179 4.79 3.84 -17.44
N ASN A 180 4.84 4.43 -16.25
CA ASN A 180 6.01 4.38 -15.39
C ASN A 180 6.04 3.08 -14.59
N ALA A 181 7.09 2.27 -14.80
CA ALA A 181 7.29 1.01 -14.10
C ALA A 181 7.39 1.19 -12.57
N ALA A 182 8.03 2.25 -12.10
CA ALA A 182 8.20 2.52 -10.66
C ALA A 182 6.84 2.73 -9.97
N VAL A 183 5.95 3.50 -10.60
CA VAL A 183 4.59 3.75 -10.08
C VAL A 183 3.82 2.43 -10.02
N VAL A 184 3.84 1.63 -11.10
CA VAL A 184 3.14 0.35 -11.13
C VAL A 184 3.69 -0.62 -10.09
N MET A 185 5.01 -0.67 -9.88
CA MET A 185 5.63 -1.50 -8.84
C MET A 185 5.23 -1.07 -7.43
N ALA A 186 5.22 0.24 -7.14
CA ALA A 186 4.79 0.76 -5.85
C ALA A 186 3.31 0.40 -5.56
N VAL A 187 2.43 0.53 -6.55
CA VAL A 187 1.02 0.12 -6.41
C VAL A 187 0.89 -1.40 -6.23
N ALA A 188 1.69 -2.19 -6.94
CA ALA A 188 1.68 -3.64 -6.79
C ALA A 188 2.09 -4.07 -5.37
N GLN A 189 3.11 -3.44 -4.79
CA GLN A 189 3.52 -3.65 -3.40
C GLN A 189 2.41 -3.26 -2.41
N LEU A 190 1.74 -2.12 -2.65
CA LEU A 190 0.60 -1.68 -1.85
C LEU A 190 -0.52 -2.74 -1.87
N TYR A 191 -0.90 -3.22 -3.06
CA TYR A 191 -1.93 -4.24 -3.21
C TYR A 191 -1.53 -5.57 -2.57
N PHE A 192 -0.26 -5.98 -2.70
CA PHE A 192 0.23 -7.22 -2.09
C PHE A 192 0.11 -7.20 -0.56
N HIS A 193 0.38 -6.05 0.07
CA HIS A 193 0.32 -5.94 1.53
C HIS A 193 -1.07 -5.64 2.09
N LEU A 194 -1.91 -4.91 1.34
CA LEU A 194 -3.16 -4.36 1.86
C LEU A 194 -4.43 -4.99 1.27
N ALA A 195 -4.38 -5.48 0.02
CA ALA A 195 -5.58 -5.97 -0.63
C ALA A 195 -6.01 -7.35 -0.07
N PRO A 196 -7.33 -7.64 -0.04
CA PRO A 196 -7.81 -8.99 0.24
C PRO A 196 -7.33 -9.94 -0.87
N LYS A 197 -7.08 -11.21 -0.53
CA LYS A 197 -6.54 -12.21 -1.50
C LYS A 197 -7.31 -12.24 -2.83
N ALA A 198 -8.63 -12.03 -2.78
CA ALA A 198 -9.51 -11.97 -3.97
C ALA A 198 -9.18 -10.82 -4.95
N GLU A 199 -8.64 -9.69 -4.47
CA GLU A 199 -8.33 -8.51 -5.29
C GLU A 199 -6.85 -8.42 -5.69
N VAL A 200 -5.96 -9.20 -5.07
CA VAL A 200 -4.53 -9.23 -5.42
C VAL A 200 -4.32 -9.61 -6.88
N GLY A 201 -5.16 -10.50 -7.45
CA GLY A 201 -5.09 -10.90 -8.86
C GLY A 201 -5.23 -9.76 -9.87
N VAL A 202 -5.78 -8.61 -9.48
CA VAL A 202 -5.96 -7.44 -10.35
C VAL A 202 -4.61 -6.88 -10.83
N ILE A 203 -3.53 -7.01 -10.04
CA ILE A 203 -2.21 -6.47 -10.39
C ILE A 203 -1.47 -7.32 -11.44
N ALA A 204 -1.84 -8.60 -11.61
CA ALA A 204 -1.12 -9.54 -12.47
C ALA A 204 -1.02 -9.04 -13.91
N LYS A 205 -2.12 -8.49 -14.46
CA LYS A 205 -2.13 -7.94 -15.82
C LYS A 205 -1.18 -6.75 -15.98
N ALA A 206 -1.08 -5.89 -14.96
CA ALA A 206 -0.19 -4.74 -14.98
C ALA A 206 1.29 -5.16 -14.89
N LEU A 207 1.60 -6.14 -14.04
CA LEU A 207 2.96 -6.69 -13.91
C LEU A 207 3.42 -7.42 -15.19
N VAL A 208 2.57 -8.25 -15.78
CA VAL A 208 2.87 -8.92 -17.07
C VAL A 208 3.11 -7.89 -18.18
N ARG A 209 2.35 -6.79 -18.19
CA ARG A 209 2.58 -5.68 -19.13
C ARG A 209 3.96 -5.07 -18.96
N LEU A 210 4.42 -4.82 -17.72
CA LEU A 210 5.77 -4.29 -17.46
C LEU A 210 6.86 -5.24 -17.97
N MET A 211 6.75 -6.54 -17.64
CA MET A 211 7.74 -7.54 -18.06
C MET A 211 7.84 -7.62 -19.60
N ARG A 212 6.71 -7.53 -20.30
CA ARG A 212 6.68 -7.55 -21.77
C ARG A 212 7.22 -6.27 -22.42
N SER A 213 7.20 -5.14 -21.71
CA SER A 213 7.78 -3.88 -22.20
C SER A 213 9.30 -3.80 -22.10
N HIS A 214 9.94 -4.59 -21.23
CA HIS A 214 11.35 -4.44 -20.84
C HIS A 214 12.35 -5.21 -21.71
N ARG A 215 12.20 -5.21 -23.05
CA ARG A 215 13.31 -5.58 -23.96
C ARG A 215 14.22 -4.40 -24.31
N SER A 216 13.98 -3.21 -23.77
CA SER A 216 14.84 -2.05 -24.03
C SER A 216 14.89 -1.08 -22.85
N VAL A 217 16.12 -0.72 -22.51
CA VAL A 217 16.58 0.44 -21.71
C VAL A 217 16.88 0.22 -20.21
N SER A 218 18.18 -0.07 -20.00
CA SER A 218 19.16 0.44 -19.01
C SER A 218 18.81 0.45 -17.52
N PRO A 219 19.61 -0.23 -16.67
CA PRO A 219 19.45 -0.18 -15.23
C PRO A 219 19.70 1.23 -14.69
N PHE A 220 18.74 1.64 -13.90
CA PHE A 220 18.69 2.81 -13.04
C PHE A 220 19.87 2.81 -12.06
N PHE A 221 20.44 4.00 -11.86
CA PHE A 221 21.35 4.47 -10.82
C PHE A 221 21.74 3.50 -9.67
N PRO A 222 23.04 3.41 -9.31
CA PRO A 222 23.47 2.66 -8.16
C PRO A 222 23.01 3.37 -6.88
N ILE A 223 22.15 2.70 -6.11
CA ILE A 223 22.01 2.96 -4.68
C ILE A 223 23.30 2.44 -4.05
N VAL A 224 24.25 3.33 -3.80
CA VAL A 224 25.38 3.07 -2.90
C VAL A 224 24.78 2.97 -1.50
N PHE A 225 24.51 1.75 -1.05
CA PHE A 225 24.43 1.43 0.37
C PHE A 225 25.85 1.62 0.95
N PRO A 226 26.05 2.43 2.01
CA PRO A 226 27.27 2.34 2.79
C PRO A 226 27.26 0.99 3.51
N GLU A 227 28.36 0.26 3.36
CA GLU A 227 28.66 -1.03 3.96
C GLU A 227 28.36 -1.06 5.46
N MET A 228 27.59 -2.06 5.88
CA MET A 228 27.67 -2.62 7.23
C MET A 228 28.35 -3.99 7.11
N GLU A 229 29.68 -4.00 7.11
CA GLU A 229 30.47 -5.14 7.58
C GLU A 229 31.40 -4.62 8.67
N SER A 230 31.19 -5.10 9.89
CA SER A 230 32.12 -4.96 11.00
C SER A 230 32.48 -6.35 11.49
N LEU A 231 33.79 -6.61 11.54
CA LEU A 231 34.52 -7.81 11.98
C LEU A 231 34.75 -8.89 10.91
#